data_AF-A0A7S0SPV0-F1
#
_entry.id   AF-A0A7S0SPV0-F1
#
_cell.length_a   1.000
_cell.length_b   1.000
_cell.length_c   1.000
_cell.angle_alpha   90.00
_cell.angle_beta   90.00
_cell.angle_gamma   90.00
#
_symmetry.space_group_name_H-M   'P 1'
#
loop_
_entity.id
_entity.type
_entity.pdbx_description
1 polymer ?
#
loop_
_entity_poly.entity_id
_entity_poly.type
_entity_poly.pdbx_seq_one_letter_code
_entity_poly.pdbx_strand_id
1 'polypeptide(L)'
;GRKSGGRKRLPDGSVAAVPEHYKHDHIPSTVPYPFSECMDDLMENAARLLDIGGRLAFFLPAAADAEDAAAAGADEVPSHPMLTLRASSMQLLSTRWGRRLLTFEKTIKYDEAAAAVARVALNKLREESGGVEDLLERMRATVYHGENKERQKQRRGRSKIEKNG
;
A
#
# COMPACT_ATOMS: atom_id res chain seq x y z
N GLY A 1 21.09 -12.38 -0.15
CA GLY A 1 20.48 -11.86 -1.39
C GLY A 1 21.57 -11.38 -2.31
N ARG A 2 21.54 -11.78 -3.59
CA ARG A 2 22.49 -11.30 -4.61
C ARG A 2 22.25 -9.79 -4.78
N LYS A 3 23.27 -8.97 -4.47
CA LYS A 3 23.22 -7.54 -4.78
C LYS A 3 23.42 -7.40 -6.29
N SER A 4 22.32 -7.37 -7.04
CA SER A 4 22.35 -7.01 -8.45
C SER A 4 22.71 -5.53 -8.53
N GLY A 5 23.90 -5.22 -9.03
CA GLY A 5 24.40 -3.85 -9.13
C GLY A 5 23.57 -3.04 -10.12
N GLY A 6 22.69 -2.19 -9.59
CA GLY A 6 21.98 -1.21 -10.40
C GLY A 6 22.96 -0.22 -11.04
N ARG A 7 22.76 0.12 -12.31
CA ARG A 7 23.54 1.19 -12.95
C ARG A 7 23.31 2.50 -12.21
N LYS A 8 24.40 3.24 -11.97
CA LYS A 8 24.35 4.58 -11.38
C LYS A 8 23.43 5.45 -12.25
N ARG A 9 22.40 6.03 -11.63
CA ARG A 9 21.52 7.01 -12.28
C ARG A 9 22.35 8.21 -12.70
N LEU A 10 22.05 8.76 -13.86
CA LEU A 10 22.60 10.02 -14.32
C LEU A 10 22.12 11.15 -13.38
N PRO A 11 22.78 12.32 -13.38
CA PRO A 11 22.41 13.45 -12.50
C PRO A 11 20.96 13.93 -12.68
N ASP A 12 20.37 13.66 -13.85
CA ASP A 12 18.97 13.95 -14.20
C ASP A 12 17.99 12.83 -13.80
N GLY A 13 18.46 11.77 -13.13
CA GLY A 13 17.66 10.61 -12.72
C GLY A 13 17.45 9.56 -13.82
N SER A 14 17.92 9.81 -15.05
CA SER A 14 17.79 8.86 -16.16
C SER A 14 18.80 7.71 -16.05
N VAL A 15 18.53 6.60 -16.75
CA VAL A 15 19.44 5.44 -16.81
C VAL A 15 20.16 5.45 -18.15
N ALA A 16 21.49 5.40 -18.13
CA ALA A 16 22.27 5.32 -19.36
C ALA A 16 21.85 4.10 -20.19
N ALA A 17 21.59 4.33 -21.49
CA ALA A 17 21.18 3.29 -22.43
C ALA A 17 22.15 2.10 -22.41
N VAL A 18 21.61 0.90 -22.59
CA VAL A 18 22.41 -0.32 -22.66
C VAL A 18 23.12 -0.35 -24.02
N PRO A 19 24.47 -0.44 -24.05
CA PRO A 19 25.21 -0.60 -25.29
C PRO A 19 24.70 -1.79 -26.10
N GLU A 20 24.69 -1.68 -27.43
CA GLU A 20 24.08 -2.67 -28.34
C GLU A 20 24.57 -4.11 -28.08
N HIS A 21 25.87 -4.27 -27.86
CA HIS A 21 26.52 -5.56 -27.62
C HIS A 21 26.15 -6.22 -26.28
N TYR A 22 25.51 -5.49 -25.35
CA TYR A 22 25.01 -6.04 -24.09
C TYR A 22 23.49 -6.22 -24.06
N LYS A 23 22.75 -5.80 -25.10
CA LYS A 23 21.27 -5.85 -25.09
C LYS A 23 20.70 -7.26 -25.05
N HIS A 24 21.30 -8.21 -25.78
CA HIS A 24 20.81 -9.58 -25.89
C HIS A 24 20.73 -10.29 -24.52
N ASP A 25 21.75 -10.08 -23.67
CA ASP A 25 21.84 -10.68 -22.33
C ASP A 25 21.52 -9.67 -21.21
N HIS A 26 20.92 -8.52 -21.56
CA HIS A 26 20.63 -7.49 -20.58
C HIS A 26 19.44 -7.91 -19.71
N ILE A 27 19.70 -8.06 -18.41
CA ILE A 27 18.66 -8.16 -17.39
C ILE A 27 18.42 -6.73 -16.87
N PRO A 28 17.24 -6.13 -17.12
CA PRO A 28 16.92 -4.82 -16.56
C PRO A 28 17.02 -4.83 -15.04
N SER A 29 17.58 -3.77 -14.47
CA SER A 29 17.59 -3.62 -13.01
C SER A 29 16.16 -3.48 -12.50
N THR A 30 15.79 -4.27 -11.49
CA THR A 30 14.51 -4.08 -10.80
C THR A 30 14.51 -2.71 -10.13
N VAL A 31 13.49 -1.91 -10.42
CA VAL A 31 13.22 -0.66 -9.70
C VAL A 31 12.25 -0.95 -8.55
N PRO A 32 12.30 -0.19 -7.44
CA PRO A 32 11.24 -0.26 -6.43
C PRO A 32 9.89 0.00 -7.09
N TYR A 33 8.93 -0.87 -6.83
CA TYR A 33 7.53 -0.68 -7.22
C TYR A 33 6.74 -0.36 -5.95
N PRO A 34 6.44 0.93 -5.70
CA PRO A 34 5.81 1.34 -4.46
C PRO A 34 4.47 0.64 -4.25
N PHE A 35 4.14 0.32 -3.01
CA PHE A 35 2.88 -0.36 -2.70
C PHE A 35 1.65 0.42 -3.15
N SER A 36 1.68 1.74 -3.09
CA SER A 36 0.60 2.61 -3.58
C SER A 36 0.36 2.45 -5.08
N GLU A 37 1.43 2.44 -5.89
CA GLU A 37 1.34 2.21 -7.34
C GLU A 37 0.88 0.78 -7.64
N CYS A 38 1.35 -0.20 -6.87
CA CYS A 38 0.88 -1.58 -6.96
C CYS A 38 -0.63 -1.71 -6.72
N MET A 39 -1.15 -1.06 -5.67
CA MET A 39 -2.59 -1.07 -5.40
C MET A 39 -3.37 -0.36 -6.49
N ASP A 40 -2.85 0.75 -7.00
CA ASP A 40 -3.47 1.52 -8.08
C ASP A 40 -3.63 0.76 -9.38
N ASP A 41 -2.59 0.04 -9.77
CA ASP A 41 -2.61 -0.76 -10.98
C ASP A 41 -3.45 -2.02 -10.78
N LEU A 42 -3.44 -2.60 -9.58
CA LEU A 42 -4.34 -3.70 -9.25
C LEU A 42 -5.82 -3.28 -9.37
N MET A 43 -6.18 -2.13 -8.83
CA MET A 43 -7.55 -1.61 -8.90
C MET A 43 -7.95 -1.24 -10.33
N GLU A 44 -7.05 -0.60 -11.09
CA GLU A 44 -7.24 -0.27 -12.50
C GLU A 44 -7.44 -1.55 -13.34
N ASN A 45 -6.58 -2.55 -13.16
CA ASN A 45 -6.67 -3.83 -13.87
C ASN A 45 -7.96 -4.57 -13.53
N ALA A 46 -8.36 -4.61 -12.26
CA ALA A 46 -9.63 -5.20 -11.87
C ALA A 46 -10.82 -4.47 -12.52
N ALA A 47 -10.78 -3.13 -12.58
CA ALA A 47 -11.81 -2.35 -13.25
C ALA A 47 -11.85 -2.58 -14.77
N ARG A 48 -10.72 -2.80 -15.42
CA ARG A 48 -10.66 -3.10 -16.87
C ARG A 48 -11.08 -4.53 -17.19
N LEU A 49 -10.58 -5.50 -16.43
CA LEU A 49 -10.60 -6.91 -16.79
C LEU A 49 -11.78 -7.70 -16.23
N LEU A 50 -12.37 -7.28 -15.10
CA LEU A 50 -13.54 -7.97 -14.55
C LEU A 50 -14.80 -7.64 -15.35
N ASP A 51 -15.73 -8.58 -15.41
CA ASP A 51 -17.11 -8.28 -15.80
C ASP A 51 -17.87 -7.57 -14.66
N ILE A 52 -18.99 -6.92 -14.99
CA ILE A 52 -19.89 -6.36 -13.97
C ILE A 52 -20.38 -7.49 -13.06
N GLY A 53 -20.30 -7.29 -11.74
CA GLY A 53 -20.55 -8.30 -10.72
C GLY A 53 -19.32 -9.15 -10.37
N GLY A 54 -18.24 -9.08 -11.17
CA GLY A 54 -16.96 -9.70 -10.88
C GLY A 54 -16.32 -9.12 -9.62
N ARG A 55 -15.58 -9.95 -8.87
CA ARG A 55 -15.02 -9.58 -7.57
C ARG A 55 -13.49 -9.65 -7.55
N LEU A 56 -12.88 -8.64 -6.95
CA LEU A 56 -11.47 -8.59 -6.59
C LEU A 56 -11.35 -8.81 -5.09
N ALA A 57 -10.57 -9.79 -4.65
CA ALA A 57 -10.29 -10.01 -3.23
C ALA A 57 -8.77 -10.11 -2.98
N PHE A 58 -8.27 -9.37 -1.99
CA PHE A 58 -6.85 -9.36 -1.63
C PHE A 58 -6.64 -8.95 -0.17
N PHE A 59 -5.45 -9.23 0.36
CA PHE A 59 -5.07 -8.86 1.72
C PHE A 59 -4.25 -7.56 1.74
N LEU A 60 -4.63 -6.65 2.61
CA LEU A 60 -3.78 -5.53 3.04
C LEU A 60 -3.11 -5.84 4.39
N PRO A 61 -1.88 -5.35 4.63
CA PRO A 61 -1.32 -5.29 5.96
C PRO A 61 -2.26 -4.53 6.91
N ALA A 62 -2.37 -4.97 8.15
CA ALA A 62 -3.14 -4.26 9.16
C ALA A 62 -2.43 -4.27 10.52
N ALA A 63 -2.65 -3.22 11.31
CA ALA A 63 -2.23 -3.16 12.71
C ALA A 63 -3.38 -3.57 13.64
N ALA A 64 -3.04 -4.08 14.82
CA ALA A 64 -4.02 -4.55 15.79
C ALA A 64 -4.65 -3.41 16.61
N ASP A 65 -3.90 -2.34 16.87
CA ASP A 65 -4.42 -1.13 17.51
C ASP A 65 -4.64 0.00 16.50
N ALA A 66 -5.64 0.83 16.79
CA ALA A 66 -6.11 1.88 15.89
C ALA A 66 -5.09 3.01 15.77
N GLU A 67 -4.35 3.30 16.84
CA GLU A 67 -3.30 4.30 16.83
C GLU A 67 -2.13 3.90 15.93
N ASP A 68 -1.68 2.65 15.99
CA ASP A 68 -0.64 2.09 15.12
C ASP A 68 -1.15 1.97 13.68
N ALA A 69 -2.43 1.62 13.48
CA ALA A 69 -3.05 1.58 12.15
C ALA A 69 -3.09 2.98 11.51
N ALA A 70 -3.51 3.99 12.26
CA ALA A 70 -3.53 5.38 11.80
C ALA A 70 -2.10 5.92 11.55
N ALA A 71 -1.16 5.65 12.45
CA ALA A 71 0.23 6.09 12.30
C ALA A 71 0.92 5.46 11.08
N ALA A 72 0.61 4.19 10.76
CA ALA A 72 1.13 3.53 9.58
C ALA A 72 0.35 3.86 8.29
N GLY A 73 -0.83 4.45 8.39
CA GLY A 73 -1.77 4.59 7.26
C GLY A 73 -2.36 3.25 6.81
N ALA A 74 -2.42 2.26 7.69
CA ALA A 74 -2.95 0.92 7.39
C ALA A 74 -4.49 0.83 7.46
N ASP A 75 -5.16 1.92 7.84
CA ASP A 75 -6.62 2.04 7.76
C ASP A 75 -7.13 2.50 6.40
N GLU A 76 -6.26 3.09 5.58
CA GLU A 76 -6.59 3.51 4.24
C GLU A 76 -6.82 2.31 3.33
N VAL A 77 -7.90 2.39 2.55
CA VAL A 77 -8.32 1.35 1.62
C VAL A 77 -8.21 1.93 0.21
N PRO A 78 -7.62 1.21 -0.76
CA PRO A 78 -7.57 1.68 -2.14
C PRO A 78 -8.99 1.84 -2.70
N SER A 79 -9.15 2.71 -3.70
CA SER A 79 -10.45 3.03 -4.28
C SER A 79 -10.36 3.15 -5.80
N HIS A 80 -11.48 2.91 -6.47
CA HIS A 80 -11.60 3.09 -7.91
C HIS A 80 -13.07 3.35 -8.28
N PRO A 81 -13.39 4.28 -9.21
CA PRO A 81 -14.77 4.66 -9.51
C PRO A 81 -15.67 3.50 -9.94
N MET A 82 -15.10 2.47 -10.59
CA MET A 82 -15.83 1.29 -11.04
C MET A 82 -15.97 0.16 -10.01
N LEU A 83 -15.27 0.25 -8.88
CA LEU A 83 -15.21 -0.81 -7.88
C LEU A 83 -15.83 -0.33 -6.58
N THR A 84 -16.75 -1.12 -6.04
CA THR A 84 -17.38 -0.87 -4.75
C THR A 84 -16.86 -1.86 -3.73
N LEU A 85 -16.39 -1.36 -2.58
CA LEU A 85 -16.01 -2.22 -1.45
C LEU A 85 -17.26 -2.93 -0.91
N ARG A 86 -17.24 -4.26 -0.87
CA ARG A 86 -18.34 -5.10 -0.38
C ARG A 86 -18.08 -5.71 0.98
N ALA A 87 -16.82 -6.06 1.26
CA ALA A 87 -16.45 -6.65 2.53
C ALA A 87 -15.05 -6.23 2.93
N SER A 88 -14.85 -6.08 4.25
CA SER A 88 -13.58 -5.81 4.89
C SER A 88 -13.51 -6.64 6.17
N SER A 89 -12.63 -7.63 6.20
CA SER A 89 -12.52 -8.57 7.32
C SER A 89 -11.10 -8.57 7.89
N MET A 90 -10.97 -8.22 9.16
CA MET A 90 -9.69 -8.24 9.86
C MET A 90 -9.34 -9.64 10.37
N GLN A 91 -8.10 -10.06 10.15
CA GLN A 91 -7.52 -11.25 10.76
C GLN A 91 -6.22 -10.86 11.47
N LEU A 92 -6.21 -10.92 12.80
CA LEU A 92 -4.99 -10.74 13.59
C LEU A 92 -4.10 -11.97 13.46
N LEU A 93 -2.80 -11.73 13.26
CA LEU A 93 -1.77 -12.76 13.15
C LEU A 93 -0.81 -12.75 14.35
N SER A 94 -0.75 -11.61 15.05
CA SER A 94 -0.16 -11.47 16.37
C SER A 94 -0.95 -10.46 17.21
N THR A 95 -0.43 -10.10 18.38
CA THR A 95 -0.98 -9.03 19.23
C THR A 95 -0.84 -7.63 18.64
N ARG A 96 0.00 -7.44 17.62
CA ARG A 96 0.29 -6.10 17.05
C ARG A 96 -0.03 -5.96 15.58
N TRP A 97 -0.07 -7.06 14.84
CA TRP A 97 -0.25 -7.03 13.40
C TRP A 97 -1.19 -8.13 12.91
N GLY A 98 -1.80 -7.87 11.77
CA GLY A 98 -2.71 -8.75 11.09
C GLY A 98 -2.78 -8.42 9.61
N ARG A 99 -3.85 -8.89 8.99
CA ARG A 99 -4.19 -8.61 7.60
C ARG A 99 -5.68 -8.32 7.47
N ARG A 100 -6.03 -7.41 6.59
CA ARG A 100 -7.41 -7.06 6.26
C ARG A 100 -7.73 -7.64 4.88
N LEU A 101 -8.66 -8.59 4.81
CA LEU A 101 -9.19 -9.09 3.54
C LEU A 101 -10.19 -8.07 3.02
N LEU A 102 -9.88 -7.44 1.90
CA LEU A 102 -10.78 -6.56 1.18
C LEU A 102 -11.43 -7.32 0.03
N THR A 103 -12.72 -7.10 -0.19
CA THR A 103 -13.44 -7.60 -1.36
C THR A 103 -14.15 -6.46 -2.04
N PHE A 104 -13.77 -6.20 -3.28
CA PHE A 104 -14.41 -5.25 -4.17
C PHE A 104 -15.24 -5.98 -5.21
N GLU A 105 -16.28 -5.31 -5.71
CA GLU A 105 -17.11 -5.75 -6.81
C GLU A 105 -17.13 -4.66 -7.88
N LYS A 106 -16.98 -5.05 -9.15
CA LYS A 106 -17.17 -4.14 -10.26
C LYS A 106 -18.66 -3.90 -10.48
N THR A 107 -19.11 -2.68 -10.18
CA THR A 107 -20.55 -2.34 -10.20
C THR A 107 -20.96 -1.59 -11.46
N ILE A 108 -20.01 -1.00 -12.18
CA ILE A 108 -20.25 -0.25 -13.41
C ILE A 108 -19.24 -0.63 -14.50
N LYS A 109 -19.59 -0.35 -15.76
CA LYS A 109 -18.69 -0.57 -16.90
C LYS A 109 -17.45 0.32 -16.77
N TYR A 110 -16.33 -0.16 -17.32
CA TYR A 110 -15.11 0.62 -17.37
C TYR A 110 -15.32 1.90 -18.19
N ASP A 111 -14.94 3.04 -17.61
CA ASP A 111 -14.93 4.35 -18.24
C ASP A 111 -13.56 4.98 -18.01
N GLU A 112 -12.83 5.15 -19.11
CA GLU A 112 -11.46 5.63 -19.13
C GLU A 112 -11.34 7.09 -18.66
N ALA A 113 -12.33 7.94 -18.99
CA ALA A 113 -12.30 9.34 -18.59
C ALA A 113 -12.47 9.48 -17.07
N ALA A 114 -13.43 8.76 -16.50
CA ALA A 114 -13.64 8.73 -15.06
C ALA A 114 -12.46 8.11 -14.30
N ALA A 115 -11.85 7.04 -14.83
CA ALA A 115 -10.65 6.43 -14.25
C ALA A 115 -9.45 7.39 -14.27
N ALA A 116 -9.21 8.09 -15.38
CA ALA A 116 -8.14 9.07 -15.50
C ALA A 116 -8.31 10.24 -14.51
N VAL A 117 -9.52 10.77 -14.38
CA VAL A 117 -9.83 11.83 -13.39
C VAL A 117 -9.57 11.35 -11.97
N ALA A 118 -10.01 10.13 -11.63
CA ALA A 118 -9.77 9.54 -10.32
C ALA A 118 -8.27 9.34 -10.04
N ARG A 119 -7.49 8.88 -11.01
CA ARG A 119 -6.03 8.71 -10.88
C ARG A 119 -5.33 10.04 -10.61
N VAL A 120 -5.71 11.11 -11.30
CA VAL A 120 -5.15 12.46 -11.05
C VAL A 120 -5.50 12.94 -9.64
N ALA A 121 -6.76 12.80 -9.22
CA ALA A 121 -7.19 13.20 -7.89
C ALA A 121 -6.43 12.44 -6.78
N LEU A 122 -6.26 11.14 -6.95
CA LEU A 122 -5.53 10.27 -6.02
C LEU A 122 -4.04 10.67 -5.91
N ASN A 123 -3.38 10.95 -7.04
CA ASN A 123 -1.99 11.39 -7.04
C ASN A 123 -1.84 12.74 -6.32
N LYS A 124 -2.76 13.67 -6.56
CA LYS A 124 -2.78 14.96 -5.87
C LYS A 124 -2.94 14.80 -4.35
N LEU A 125 -3.86 13.94 -3.91
CA LEU A 125 -4.06 13.65 -2.49
C LEU A 125 -2.79 13.08 -1.83
N ARG A 126 -2.04 12.23 -2.54
CA ARG A 126 -0.78 11.66 -2.04
C ARG A 126 0.33 12.69 -1.92
N GLU A 127 0.42 13.61 -2.87
CA GLU A 127 1.36 14.73 -2.81
C GLU A 127 1.06 15.61 -1.58
N GLU A 128 -0.22 15.88 -1.30
CA GLU A 128 -0.67 16.66 -0.14
C GLU A 128 -0.41 15.93 1.19
N SER A 129 -0.54 14.60 1.23
CA SER A 129 -0.32 13.78 2.43
C SER A 129 1.15 13.49 2.75
N GLY A 130 2.11 14.14 2.08
CA GLY A 130 3.53 14.04 2.43
C GLY A 130 4.32 12.97 1.65
N GLY A 131 3.76 12.44 0.56
CA GLY A 131 4.50 11.62 -0.41
C GLY A 131 4.53 10.12 -0.16
N VAL A 132 5.14 9.42 -1.13
CA VAL A 132 5.08 7.97 -1.39
C VAL A 132 5.92 7.15 -0.41
N GLU A 133 5.86 7.41 0.89
CA GLU A 133 6.43 6.43 1.81
C GLU A 133 5.62 5.13 1.67
N ASP A 134 6.30 4.02 1.46
CA ASP A 134 5.66 2.74 1.23
C ASP A 134 4.92 2.33 2.50
N LEU A 135 3.60 2.06 2.41
CA LEU A 135 2.82 1.52 3.52
C LEU A 135 3.54 0.34 4.18
N LEU A 136 4.21 -0.50 3.39
CA LEU A 136 4.97 -1.63 3.89
C LEU A 136 6.15 -1.20 4.76
N GLU A 137 6.83 -0.11 4.41
CA GLU A 137 7.94 0.43 5.19
C GLU A 137 7.46 1.05 6.50
N ARG A 138 6.38 1.84 6.47
CA ARG A 138 5.74 2.37 7.69
C ARG A 138 5.23 1.25 8.60
N MET A 139 4.55 0.27 8.02
CA MET A 139 4.09 -0.91 8.76
C MET A 139 5.25 -1.69 9.35
N ARG A 140 6.37 -1.83 8.62
CA ARG A 140 7.57 -2.46 9.14
C ARG A 140 8.12 -1.68 10.34
N ALA A 141 8.14 -0.36 10.26
CA ALA A 141 8.58 0.47 11.36
C ALA A 141 7.68 0.30 12.59
N THR A 142 6.37 0.39 12.44
CA THR A 142 5.41 0.25 13.54
C THR A 142 5.40 -1.15 14.16
N VAL A 143 5.49 -2.20 13.34
CA VAL A 143 5.39 -3.60 13.80
C VAL A 143 6.70 -4.12 14.40
N TYR A 144 7.84 -3.83 13.77
CA TYR A 144 9.13 -4.40 14.17
C TYR A 144 9.99 -3.48 15.04
N HIS A 145 9.83 -2.15 14.95
CA HIS A 145 10.46 -1.25 15.90
C HIS A 145 9.51 -1.11 17.10
N GLY A 146 9.83 -1.87 18.14
CA GLY A 146 9.05 -1.96 19.37
C GLY A 146 8.65 -0.59 19.93
N GLU A 147 7.50 -0.53 20.59
CA GLU A 147 6.99 0.70 21.22
C GLU A 147 8.09 1.38 22.03
N ASN A 148 8.24 2.71 21.89
CA ASN A 148 8.99 3.49 22.86
C ASN A 148 8.49 3.16 24.27
N LYS A 149 9.42 2.95 25.22
CA LYS A 149 9.11 2.59 26.62
C LYS A 149 8.07 3.52 27.28
N GLU A 150 8.00 4.77 26.82
CA GLU A 150 7.02 5.77 27.24
C GLU A 150 5.58 5.44 26.81
N ARG A 151 5.38 4.97 25.56
CA ARG A 151 4.05 4.55 25.05
C ARG A 151 3.53 3.33 25.81
N GLN A 152 4.41 2.38 26.15
CA GLN A 152 4.05 1.25 27.01
C GLN A 152 3.64 1.70 28.43
N LYS A 153 4.33 2.68 29.00
CA LYS A 153 4.02 3.22 30.32
C LYS A 153 2.67 3.95 30.32
N GLN A 154 2.36 4.69 29.27
CA GLN A 154 1.07 5.39 29.09
C GLN A 154 -0.11 4.42 28.87
N ARG A 155 0.03 3.40 28.01
CA ARG A 155 -1.00 2.35 27.80
C ARG A 155 -1.30 1.57 29.09
N ARG A 156 -0.26 1.21 29.86
CA ARG A 156 -0.40 0.58 31.18
C ARG A 156 -1.09 1.49 32.21
N GLY A 157 -0.94 2.80 32.09
CA GLY A 157 -1.66 3.77 32.90
C GLY A 157 -3.15 3.84 32.53
N ARG A 158 -3.47 3.95 31.23
CA ARG A 158 -4.85 4.01 30.71
C ARG A 158 -5.66 2.77 31.06
N SER A 159 -5.12 1.57 30.84
CA SER A 159 -5.81 0.31 31.17
C SER A 159 -6.01 0.08 32.68
N LYS A 160 -5.25 0.77 33.55
CA LYS A 160 -5.48 0.74 35.01
C LYS A 160 -6.62 1.66 35.44
N ILE A 161 -6.83 2.77 34.71
CA ILE A 161 -7.90 3.73 34.98
C ILE A 161 -9.25 3.13 34.54
N GLU A 162 -9.32 2.50 33.37
CA GLU A 162 -10.54 1.85 32.85
C GLU A 162 -10.99 0.61 33.64
N LYS A 163 -10.10 -0.01 34.43
CA LYS A 163 -10.45 -1.16 35.28
C LYS A 163 -10.92 -0.77 36.69
N ASN A 164 -10.75 0.49 37.08
CA ASN A 164 -11.02 0.98 38.43
C ASN A 164 -12.18 2.00 38.48
N GLY A 165 -12.90 2.21 37.37
CA GLY A 165 -14.15 2.97 37.31
C GLY A 165 -15.28 2.05 36.87
#